data_AF-A0A6I0E1T5-F1
#
_entry.id   AF-A0A6I0E1T5-F1
#
_cell.length_a   1.000
_cell.length_b   1.000
_cell.length_c   1.000
_cell.angle_alpha   90.00
_cell.angle_beta   90.00
_cell.angle_gamma   90.00
#
_symmetry.space_group_name_H-M   'P 1'
#
loop_
_entity.id
_entity.type
_entity.pdbx_description
1 polymer ?
#
loop_
_entity_poly.entity_id
_entity_poly.type
_entity_poly.pdbx_seq_one_letter_code
_entity_poly.pdbx_strand_id
1 'polypeptide(L)'
;MLKRNNALIVVIVLIICGFSGFAQNNNTTSPFSRYGIGDLHHYGYGRTAAMGGASLGSRHSIQINSANPASYTSNDSLSFIFDFGIDGTFSNYKGDKGSMKAKDVNFRYFSLSWPVNKWFGAAMGIQPFSDMGYEVGFYENMTGIGNVYHSYKGEGTTSKAFFGAAVKPFKGLSVGANLNYIFG
;
A
#
# COMPACT_ATOMS: atom_id res chain seq x y z
N MET A 1 29.83 25.92 -24.93
CA MET A 1 29.62 24.48 -24.66
C MET A 1 28.36 24.32 -23.82
N LEU A 2 27.23 24.01 -24.45
CA LEU A 2 25.93 23.85 -23.77
C LEU A 2 25.95 22.56 -22.95
N LYS A 3 25.96 22.67 -21.61
CA LYS A 3 25.77 21.52 -20.72
C LYS A 3 24.36 20.98 -20.97
N ARG A 4 24.28 19.86 -21.68
CA ARG A 4 23.03 19.18 -22.03
C ARG A 4 22.38 18.71 -20.73
N ASN A 5 21.31 19.39 -20.30
CA ASN A 5 20.56 19.14 -19.08
C ASN A 5 19.71 17.85 -19.18
N ASN A 6 20.37 16.70 -19.38
CA ASN A 6 19.72 15.40 -19.49
C ASN A 6 18.86 15.06 -18.25
N ALA A 7 19.26 15.55 -17.07
CA ALA A 7 18.50 15.38 -15.83
C ALA A 7 17.12 16.06 -15.86
N LEU A 8 17.01 17.26 -16.47
CA LEU A 8 15.73 17.96 -16.61
C LEU A 8 14.78 17.21 -17.56
N ILE A 9 15.31 16.61 -18.62
CA ILE A 9 14.51 15.80 -19.54
C ILE A 9 13.97 14.55 -18.83
N VAL A 10 14.78 13.87 -18.01
CA VAL A 10 14.35 12.72 -17.22
C VAL A 10 13.27 13.10 -16.20
N VAL A 11 13.43 14.24 -15.52
CA VAL A 11 12.43 14.76 -14.56
C VAL A 11 11.12 15.12 -15.27
N ILE A 12 11.19 15.76 -16.43
CA ILE A 12 10.00 16.12 -17.22
C ILE A 12 9.26 14.85 -17.72
N VAL A 13 9.99 13.83 -18.18
CA VAL A 13 9.39 12.55 -18.59
C VAL A 13 8.74 11.83 -17.41
N LEU A 14 9.35 11.85 -16.22
CA LEU A 14 8.75 11.31 -14.99
C LEU A 14 7.46 12.04 -14.59
N ILE A 15 7.44 13.36 -14.70
CA ILE A 15 6.25 14.17 -14.40
C ILE A 15 5.12 13.87 -15.42
N ILE A 16 5.43 13.78 -16.71
CA ILE A 16 4.44 13.52 -17.77
C ILE A 16 3.85 12.11 -17.64
N CYS A 17 4.66 11.09 -17.33
CA CYS A 17 4.15 9.74 -17.03
C CYS A 17 3.26 9.69 -15.78
N GLY A 18 3.49 10.58 -14.80
CA GLY A 18 2.67 10.69 -13.59
C GLY A 18 1.24 11.20 -13.85
N PHE A 19 1.03 12.02 -14.88
CA PHE A 19 -0.29 12.57 -15.22
C PHE A 19 -1.22 11.57 -15.94
N SER A 20 -0.67 10.51 -16.54
CA SER A 20 -1.45 9.46 -17.23
C SER A 20 -1.99 8.35 -16.31
N GLY A 21 -1.77 8.44 -15.00
CA GLY A 21 -2.11 7.39 -14.03
C GLY A 21 -3.58 7.33 -13.63
N PHE A 22 -4.52 7.09 -14.56
CA PHE A 22 -5.78 6.42 -14.21
C PHE A 22 -5.50 4.91 -14.06
N ALA A 23 -4.70 4.55 -13.07
CA ALA A 23 -4.43 3.16 -12.70
C ALA A 23 -5.10 2.85 -11.36
N GLN A 24 -6.35 3.29 -11.18
CA GLN A 24 -7.23 2.69 -10.17
C GLN A 24 -7.76 1.39 -10.77
N ASN A 25 -6.88 0.40 -10.88
CA ASN A 25 -7.31 -0.95 -11.20
C ASN A 25 -7.91 -1.56 -9.94
N ASN A 26 -8.96 -2.33 -10.09
CA ASN A 26 -9.66 -2.95 -8.97
C ASN A 26 -8.69 -3.93 -8.27
N ASN A 27 -8.14 -3.53 -7.13
CA ASN A 27 -7.08 -4.26 -6.46
C ASN A 27 -7.60 -5.48 -5.66
N THR A 28 -8.91 -5.65 -5.56
CA THR A 28 -9.50 -6.79 -4.83
C THR A 28 -10.72 -7.33 -5.56
N THR A 29 -10.83 -8.65 -5.61
CA THR A 29 -12.05 -9.34 -6.08
C THR A 29 -12.67 -10.09 -4.90
N SER A 30 -12.87 -9.36 -3.80
CA SER A 30 -13.33 -9.90 -2.53
C SER A 30 -14.80 -9.56 -2.30
N PRO A 31 -15.71 -10.55 -2.26
CA PRO A 31 -17.13 -10.32 -1.93
C PRO A 31 -17.34 -9.68 -0.54
N PHE A 32 -16.35 -9.77 0.35
CA PHE A 32 -16.39 -9.20 1.70
C PHE A 32 -16.08 -7.70 1.73
N SER A 33 -15.41 -7.18 0.71
CA SER A 33 -15.05 -5.77 0.60
C SER A 33 -16.27 -4.84 0.43
N ARG A 34 -17.48 -5.39 0.29
CA ARG A 34 -18.74 -4.63 0.17
C ARG A 34 -19.10 -3.80 1.40
N TYR A 35 -18.44 -4.02 2.54
CA TYR A 35 -18.79 -3.37 3.79
C TYR A 35 -17.77 -2.28 4.15
N GLY A 36 -18.27 -1.12 4.57
CA GLY A 36 -17.45 -0.02 5.08
C GLY A 36 -16.53 0.56 4.01
N ILE A 37 -15.24 0.67 4.33
CA ILE A 37 -14.20 1.26 3.46
C ILE A 37 -13.46 0.22 2.60
N GLY A 38 -13.95 -1.02 2.57
CA GLY A 38 -13.33 -2.14 1.88
C GLY A 38 -12.31 -2.90 2.74
N ASP A 39 -11.54 -3.75 2.08
CA ASP A 39 -10.49 -4.56 2.70
C ASP A 39 -9.26 -3.68 3.00
N LEU A 40 -8.78 -3.73 4.24
CA LEU A 40 -7.64 -2.93 4.70
C LEU A 40 -6.32 -3.57 4.31
N HIS A 41 -5.39 -2.74 3.83
CA HIS A 41 -4.03 -3.17 3.54
C HIS A 41 -3.17 -3.25 4.80
N HIS A 42 -2.36 -4.31 4.87
CA HIS A 42 -1.41 -4.47 5.95
C HIS A 42 -0.22 -3.51 5.76
N TYR A 43 0.13 -2.75 6.81
CA TYR A 43 1.25 -1.79 6.86
C TYR A 43 2.65 -2.43 6.89
N GLY A 44 2.76 -3.69 6.47
CA GLY A 44 3.99 -4.47 6.52
C GLY A 44 4.69 -4.55 5.17
N TYR A 45 5.99 -4.29 5.20
CA TYR A 45 6.97 -4.48 4.13
C TYR A 45 7.26 -5.96 3.89
N GLY A 46 7.93 -6.30 2.79
CA GLY A 46 8.22 -7.70 2.41
C GLY A 46 8.85 -8.53 3.55
N ARG A 47 9.82 -7.97 4.28
CA ARG A 47 10.43 -8.63 5.44
C ARG A 47 9.43 -8.88 6.57
N THR A 48 8.63 -7.89 6.93
CA THR A 48 7.62 -8.04 8.00
C THR A 48 6.48 -8.96 7.58
N ALA A 49 6.13 -8.99 6.29
CA ALA A 49 5.18 -9.94 5.74
C ALA A 49 5.71 -11.38 5.85
N ALA A 50 7.00 -11.60 5.55
CA ALA A 50 7.65 -12.90 5.74
C ALA A 50 7.71 -13.35 7.22
N MET A 51 7.66 -12.41 8.16
CA MET A 51 7.57 -12.69 9.61
C MET A 51 6.11 -12.81 10.11
N GLY A 52 5.13 -12.96 9.23
CA GLY A 52 3.71 -13.07 9.62
C GLY A 52 3.09 -11.75 10.12
N GLY A 53 3.64 -10.60 9.74
CA GLY A 53 3.14 -9.27 10.12
C GLY A 53 3.80 -8.67 11.36
N ALA A 54 4.82 -9.32 11.93
CA ALA A 54 5.56 -8.82 13.09
C ALA A 54 6.40 -7.58 12.76
N SER A 55 5.78 -6.40 12.87
CA SER A 55 6.38 -5.11 12.47
C SER A 55 6.69 -4.19 13.65
N LEU A 56 5.87 -4.13 14.70
CA LEU A 56 5.99 -3.12 15.76
C LEU A 56 7.37 -3.10 16.47
N GLY A 57 7.93 -4.25 16.80
CA GLY A 57 9.26 -4.37 17.44
C GLY A 57 10.43 -4.44 16.46
N SER A 58 10.16 -4.45 15.15
CA SER A 58 11.18 -4.67 14.13
C SER A 58 11.99 -3.39 13.88
N ARG A 59 13.26 -3.39 14.30
CA ARG A 59 14.20 -2.28 14.13
C ARG A 59 15.51 -2.80 13.52
N HIS A 60 15.80 -2.40 12.30
CA HIS A 60 16.97 -2.88 11.56
C HIS A 60 17.49 -1.83 10.59
N SER A 61 18.81 -1.81 10.35
CA SER A 61 19.49 -0.72 9.62
C SER A 61 19.20 -0.68 8.11
N ILE A 62 18.74 -1.78 7.52
CA ILE A 62 18.40 -1.90 6.09
C ILE A 62 16.90 -2.10 5.86
N GLN A 63 16.05 -1.67 6.79
CA GLN A 63 14.61 -1.88 6.73
C GLN A 63 13.84 -0.60 7.01
N ILE A 64 12.86 -0.31 6.16
CA ILE A 64 11.87 0.74 6.41
C ILE A 64 10.70 0.11 7.17
N ASN A 65 10.23 0.78 8.22
CA ASN A 65 9.09 0.31 9.00
C ASN A 65 8.14 1.47 9.33
N SER A 66 7.11 1.63 8.52
CA SER A 66 6.07 2.66 8.71
C SER A 66 5.09 2.35 9.84
N ALA A 67 5.04 1.10 10.32
CA ALA A 67 4.26 0.73 11.50
C ALA A 67 4.90 1.25 12.80
N ASN A 68 6.23 1.44 12.82
CA ASN A 68 6.95 2.02 13.94
C ASN A 68 7.93 3.11 13.46
N PRO A 69 7.51 4.38 13.37
CA PRO A 69 8.38 5.47 12.89
C PRO A 69 9.63 5.68 13.73
N ALA A 70 9.65 5.31 15.02
CA ALA A 70 10.85 5.42 15.85
C ALA A 70 12.03 4.60 15.30
N SER A 71 11.76 3.58 14.47
CA SER A 71 12.79 2.76 13.83
C SER A 71 13.61 3.53 12.79
N TYR A 72 13.15 4.66 12.23
CA TYR A 72 13.92 5.36 11.18
C TYR A 72 15.29 5.86 11.64
N THR A 73 15.47 5.99 12.96
CA THR A 73 16.77 6.28 13.60
C THR A 73 17.77 5.11 13.56
N SER A 74 17.37 3.92 13.10
CA SER A 74 18.28 2.76 12.96
C SER A 74 19.00 2.71 11.64
N ASN A 75 18.56 3.49 10.65
CA ASN A 75 19.20 3.52 9.35
C ASN A 75 20.65 3.96 9.50
N ASP A 76 21.54 3.33 8.74
CA ASP A 76 22.94 3.76 8.71
C ASP A 76 23.03 5.19 8.15
N SER A 77 23.85 6.03 8.79
CA SER A 77 23.98 7.47 8.53
C SER A 77 24.43 7.83 7.12
N LEU A 78 24.93 6.87 6.34
CA LEU A 78 25.42 7.04 4.98
C LEU A 78 24.58 6.29 3.93
N SER A 79 23.46 5.68 4.33
CA SER A 79 22.68 4.81 3.45
C SER A 79 21.29 5.37 3.17
N PHE A 80 20.94 5.45 1.89
CA PHE A 80 19.58 5.71 1.43
C PHE A 80 18.92 4.37 1.14
N ILE A 81 17.77 4.11 1.75
CA ILE A 81 17.03 2.87 1.58
C ILE A 81 15.84 3.15 0.68
N PHE A 82 15.78 2.41 -0.41
CA PHE A 82 14.66 2.40 -1.33
C PHE A 82 14.02 1.01 -1.27
N ASP A 83 12.71 0.97 -1.04
CA ASP A 83 11.95 -0.27 -0.93
C ASP A 83 10.66 -0.17 -1.74
N PHE A 84 10.38 -1.20 -2.53
CA PHE A 84 9.20 -1.30 -3.38
C PHE A 84 8.66 -2.73 -3.32
N GLY A 85 7.34 -2.85 -3.19
CA GLY A 85 6.66 -4.12 -3.02
C GLY A 85 5.51 -4.31 -3.99
N ILE A 86 5.38 -5.53 -4.51
CA ILE A 86 4.21 -6.05 -5.24
C ILE A 86 3.78 -7.30 -4.50
N ASP A 87 2.46 -7.53 -4.41
CA ASP A 87 1.92 -8.79 -3.92
C ASP A 87 0.96 -9.42 -4.93
N GLY A 88 0.80 -10.74 -4.78
CA GLY A 88 -0.12 -11.54 -5.57
C GLY A 88 -0.92 -12.44 -4.63
N THR A 89 -2.24 -12.32 -4.71
CA THR A 89 -3.17 -13.06 -3.85
C THR A 89 -3.99 -14.04 -4.68
N PHE A 90 -4.02 -15.29 -4.23
CA PHE A 90 -4.81 -16.36 -4.83
C PHE A 90 -5.89 -16.79 -3.82
N SER A 91 -7.12 -16.37 -4.07
CA SER A 91 -8.25 -16.62 -3.17
C SER A 91 -9.23 -17.60 -3.79
N ASN A 92 -9.77 -18.49 -2.98
CA ASN A 92 -10.83 -19.42 -3.39
C ASN A 92 -12.03 -19.24 -2.46
N TYR A 93 -13.07 -18.60 -2.97
CA TYR A 93 -14.33 -18.39 -2.27
C TYR A 93 -15.27 -19.54 -2.57
N LYS A 94 -15.88 -20.12 -1.53
CA LYS A 94 -16.86 -21.21 -1.66
C LYS A 94 -18.11 -20.85 -0.88
N GLY A 95 -19.26 -20.91 -1.53
CA GLY A 95 -20.57 -20.81 -0.90
C GLY A 95 -21.44 -22.01 -1.25
N ASP A 96 -22.68 -22.01 -0.77
CA ASP A 96 -23.62 -23.14 -0.95
C ASP A 96 -24.02 -23.37 -2.42
N LYS A 97 -23.96 -22.32 -3.25
CA LYS A 97 -24.40 -22.33 -4.65
C LYS A 97 -23.26 -22.23 -5.68
N GLY A 98 -22.00 -22.22 -5.26
CA GLY A 98 -20.86 -22.12 -6.20
C GLY A 98 -19.50 -21.89 -5.56
N SER A 99 -18.45 -21.96 -6.38
CA SER A 99 -17.09 -21.52 -6.02
C SER A 99 -16.55 -20.50 -7.01
N MET A 100 -15.72 -19.59 -6.51
CA MET A 100 -15.08 -18.54 -7.28
C MET A 100 -13.60 -18.52 -6.92
N LYS A 101 -12.74 -18.48 -7.94
CA LYS A 101 -11.30 -18.30 -7.78
C LYS A 101 -10.94 -16.88 -8.20
N ALA A 102 -10.37 -16.12 -7.28
CA ALA A 102 -9.84 -14.79 -7.55
C ALA A 102 -8.31 -14.84 -7.61
N LYS A 103 -7.75 -14.05 -8.52
CA LYS A 103 -6.31 -13.89 -8.71
C LYS A 103 -6.05 -12.41 -8.85
N ASP A 104 -5.51 -11.82 -7.80
CA ASP A 104 -5.25 -10.38 -7.74
C ASP A 104 -3.73 -10.17 -7.69
N VAL A 105 -3.23 -9.20 -8.46
CA VAL A 105 -1.81 -8.81 -8.46
C VAL A 105 -1.76 -7.30 -8.29
N ASN A 106 -1.22 -6.86 -7.17
CA ASN A 106 -1.37 -5.48 -6.71
C ASN A 106 -0.03 -4.86 -6.37
N PHE A 107 0.03 -3.55 -6.59
CA PHE A 107 1.09 -2.73 -6.02
C PHE A 107 0.90 -2.63 -4.52
N ARG A 108 1.93 -2.93 -3.73
CA ARG A 108 1.83 -2.97 -2.27
C ARG A 108 2.34 -1.70 -1.61
N TYR A 109 3.52 -1.24 -1.99
CA TYR A 109 4.09 -0.01 -1.44
C TYR A 109 5.30 0.46 -2.25
N PHE A 110 5.59 1.73 -2.10
CA PHE A 110 6.84 2.38 -2.45
C PHE A 110 7.29 3.20 -1.25
N SER A 111 8.54 3.09 -0.82
CA SER A 111 9.06 3.83 0.31
C SER A 111 10.52 4.17 0.14
N LEU A 112 10.86 5.36 0.61
CA LEU A 112 12.21 5.89 0.67
C LEU A 112 12.50 6.29 2.11
N SER A 113 13.65 5.92 2.64
CA SER A 113 14.10 6.36 3.94
C SER A 113 15.54 6.80 3.91
N TRP A 114 15.82 7.92 4.57
CA TRP A 114 17.15 8.51 4.59
C TRP A 114 17.49 9.04 5.98
N PRO A 115 18.75 8.86 6.41
CA PRO A 115 19.27 9.54 7.58
C PRO A 115 19.46 11.02 7.24
N VAL A 116 19.04 11.90 8.14
CA VAL A 116 19.38 13.33 8.06
C VAL A 116 20.60 13.62 8.95
N ASN A 117 20.66 12.98 10.12
CA ASN A 117 21.79 13.01 11.05
C ASN A 117 21.89 11.68 11.81
N LYS A 118 22.98 11.45 12.56
CA LYS A 118 23.15 10.25 13.42
C LYS A 118 22.02 10.02 14.44
N TRP A 119 21.27 11.06 14.76
CA TRP A 119 20.18 11.07 15.73
C TRP A 119 18.83 11.44 15.11
N PHE A 120 18.76 11.72 13.79
CA PHE A 120 17.53 12.10 13.10
C PHE A 120 17.40 11.37 11.77
N GLY A 121 16.30 10.64 11.59
CA GLY A 121 15.98 9.90 10.37
C GLY A 121 14.60 10.30 9.84
N ALA A 122 14.44 10.25 8.53
CA ALA A 122 13.18 10.51 7.85
C ALA A 122 12.82 9.37 6.90
N ALA A 123 11.54 9.25 6.61
CA ALA A 123 11.01 8.33 5.61
C ALA A 123 9.81 8.94 4.92
N MET A 124 9.57 8.56 3.68
CA MET A 124 8.34 8.86 2.98
C MET A 124 7.94 7.68 2.11
N GLY A 125 6.68 7.59 1.76
CA GLY A 125 6.21 6.54 0.88
C GLY A 125 4.74 6.64 0.54
N ILE A 126 4.33 5.78 -0.38
CA ILE A 126 2.95 5.65 -0.85
C ILE A 126 2.61 4.17 -0.81
N GLN A 127 1.43 3.85 -0.26
CA GLN A 127 0.89 2.49 -0.22
C GLN A 127 -0.64 2.54 -0.31
N PRO A 128 -1.31 1.56 -0.92
CA PRO A 128 -2.76 1.42 -0.78
C PRO A 128 -3.16 1.33 0.69
N PHE A 129 -4.31 1.89 1.03
CA PHE A 129 -4.87 1.88 2.39
C PHE A 129 -6.05 0.93 2.48
N SER A 130 -7.01 1.06 1.56
CA SER A 130 -8.18 0.18 1.51
C SER A 130 -8.69 0.00 0.09
N ASP A 131 -9.22 -1.18 -0.20
CA ASP A 131 -9.78 -1.53 -1.51
C ASP A 131 -11.20 -2.10 -1.37
N MET A 132 -12.12 -1.56 -2.17
CA MET A 132 -13.45 -2.08 -2.40
C MET A 132 -13.51 -2.64 -3.82
N GLY A 133 -13.91 -3.90 -3.93
CA GLY A 133 -13.96 -4.59 -5.20
C GLY A 133 -14.75 -5.87 -5.06
N TYR A 134 -16.04 -5.79 -5.38
CA TYR A 134 -16.95 -6.92 -5.33
C TYR A 134 -17.90 -6.91 -6.53
N GLU A 135 -18.19 -8.12 -7.02
CA GLU A 135 -19.25 -8.37 -7.99
C GLU A 135 -20.00 -9.62 -7.53
N VAL A 136 -21.22 -9.45 -7.04
CA VAL A 136 -22.05 -10.53 -6.52
C VAL A 136 -23.38 -10.52 -7.24
N GLY A 137 -23.63 -11.61 -7.99
CA GLY A 137 -24.89 -11.85 -8.67
C GLY A 137 -25.69 -12.98 -8.05
N PHE A 138 -27.01 -12.83 -7.93
CA PHE A 138 -27.90 -13.94 -7.59
C PHE A 138 -29.20 -13.91 -8.39
N TYR A 139 -29.76 -15.10 -8.59
CA TYR A 139 -31.06 -15.29 -9.22
C TYR A 139 -32.14 -15.41 -8.14
N GLU A 140 -33.20 -14.61 -8.27
CA GLU A 140 -34.38 -14.64 -7.42
C GLU A 140 -35.61 -14.93 -8.28
N ASN A 141 -36.40 -15.94 -7.90
CA ASN A 141 -37.63 -16.28 -8.62
C ASN A 141 -38.79 -15.47 -8.02
N MET A 142 -39.21 -14.41 -8.72
CA MET A 142 -40.31 -13.57 -8.29
C MET A 142 -41.64 -14.06 -8.88
N THR A 143 -42.63 -14.25 -8.02
CA THR A 143 -43.96 -14.76 -8.42
C THR A 143 -44.60 -13.81 -9.44
N GLY A 144 -44.85 -14.32 -10.65
CA GLY A 144 -45.48 -13.56 -11.75
C GLY A 144 -44.52 -12.96 -12.79
N ILE A 145 -43.21 -12.90 -12.52
CA ILE A 145 -42.20 -12.27 -13.40
C ILE A 145 -41.16 -13.29 -13.91
N GLY A 146 -40.96 -14.40 -13.18
CA GLY A 146 -39.99 -15.44 -13.51
C GLY A 146 -38.65 -15.22 -12.81
N ASN A 147 -37.56 -15.75 -13.39
CA ASN A 147 -36.23 -15.70 -12.78
C ASN A 147 -35.57 -14.34 -13.03
N VAL A 148 -35.40 -13.53 -12.00
CA VAL A 148 -34.79 -12.20 -12.04
C VAL A 148 -33.33 -12.30 -11.59
N TYR A 149 -32.42 -11.66 -12.34
CA TYR A 149 -31.01 -11.59 -11.99
C TYR A 149 -30.68 -10.26 -11.31
N HIS A 150 -30.21 -10.32 -10.06
CA HIS A 150 -29.70 -9.17 -9.32
C HIS A 150 -28.18 -9.20 -9.33
N SER A 151 -27.55 -8.09 -9.76
CA SER A 151 -26.09 -7.92 -9.73
C SER A 151 -25.74 -6.71 -8.87
N TYR A 152 -24.90 -6.93 -7.87
CA TYR A 152 -24.33 -5.89 -7.02
C TYR A 152 -22.85 -5.76 -7.32
N LYS A 153 -22.44 -4.60 -7.80
CA LYS A 153 -21.05 -4.28 -8.12
C LYS A 153 -20.60 -3.01 -7.39
N GLY A 154 -19.41 -3.04 -6.82
CA GLY A 154 -18.76 -1.87 -6.22
C GLY A 154 -17.25 -1.95 -6.40
N GLU A 155 -16.64 -0.83 -6.78
CA GLU A 155 -15.21 -0.69 -7.03
C GLU A 155 -14.71 0.63 -6.45
N GLY A 156 -13.53 0.64 -5.84
CA GLY A 156 -12.88 1.85 -5.33
C GLY A 156 -11.61 1.52 -4.54
N THR A 157 -10.58 2.35 -4.68
CA THR A 157 -9.30 2.17 -3.99
C THR A 157 -8.89 3.48 -3.33
N THR A 158 -8.52 3.41 -2.05
CA THR A 158 -7.95 4.54 -1.33
C THR A 158 -6.47 4.29 -1.09
N SER A 159 -5.63 5.25 -1.45
CA SER A 159 -4.19 5.27 -1.25
C SER A 159 -3.79 6.14 -0.06
N LYS A 160 -2.62 5.87 0.51
CA LYS A 160 -2.03 6.63 1.62
C LYS A 160 -0.60 7.02 1.26
N ALA A 161 -0.36 8.33 1.19
CA ALA A 161 0.97 8.88 1.23
C ALA A 161 1.36 9.16 2.68
N PHE A 162 2.61 8.89 3.05
CA PHE A 162 3.10 9.21 4.38
C PHE A 162 4.45 9.93 4.32
N PHE A 163 4.65 10.81 5.28
CA PHE A 163 5.94 11.41 5.60
C PHE A 163 6.21 11.22 7.08
N GLY A 164 7.39 10.72 7.40
CA GLY A 164 7.78 10.25 8.71
C GLY A 164 9.10 10.83 9.14
N ALA A 165 9.20 11.15 10.43
CA ALA A 165 10.41 11.68 11.03
C ALA A 165 10.62 11.05 12.40
N ALA A 166 11.88 10.80 12.75
CA ALA A 166 12.24 10.18 14.01
C ALA A 166 13.54 10.73 14.58
N VAL A 167 13.55 10.97 15.88
CA VAL A 167 14.69 11.47 16.65
C VAL A 167 15.12 10.46 17.70
N LYS A 168 16.43 10.43 17.99
CA LYS A 168 17.03 9.64 19.05
C LYS A 168 17.65 10.59 20.09
N PRO A 169 16.85 11.09 21.06
CA PRO A 169 17.34 12.04 22.06
C PRO A 169 18.35 11.41 23.04
N PHE A 170 18.17 10.14 23.39
CA PHE A 170 19.05 9.42 24.32
C PHE A 170 19.48 8.07 23.75
N LYS A 171 20.59 7.51 24.25
CA LYS A 171 21.03 6.18 23.87
C LYS A 171 20.02 5.14 24.40
N GLY A 172 19.26 4.52 23.51
CA GLY A 172 18.26 3.51 23.83
C GLY A 172 16.81 3.98 23.72
N LEU A 173 16.57 5.29 23.57
CA LEU A 173 15.24 5.84 23.34
C LEU A 173 15.17 6.54 21.98
N SER A 174 14.22 6.11 21.15
CA SER A 174 13.89 6.75 19.88
C SER A 174 12.40 7.09 19.87
N VAL A 175 12.07 8.26 19.33
CA VAL A 175 10.70 8.74 19.19
C VAL A 175 10.49 9.12 17.72
N GLY A 176 9.36 8.75 17.14
CA GLY A 176 9.03 9.11 15.77
C GLY A 176 7.54 9.28 15.56
N ALA A 177 7.18 9.99 14.50
CA ALA A 177 5.81 10.23 14.09
C ALA A 177 5.69 10.16 12.57
N ASN A 178 4.53 9.71 12.09
CA ASN A 178 4.15 9.67 10.69
C ASN A 178 2.95 10.58 10.45
N LEU A 179 3.09 11.49 9.49
CA LEU A 179 1.98 12.25 8.92
C LEU A 179 1.46 11.47 7.72
N ASN A 180 0.21 11.04 7.78
CA ASN A 180 -0.44 10.27 6.73
C ASN A 180 -1.48 11.12 6.03
N TYR A 181 -1.45 11.15 4.71
CA TYR A 181 -2.46 11.73 3.86
C TYR A 181 -3.13 10.61 3.05
N ILE A 182 -4.43 10.46 3.24
CA ILE A 182 -5.24 9.41 2.63
C ILE A 182 -6.06 10.05 1.51
N PHE A 183 -6.02 9.46 0.31
CA PHE A 183 -6.69 9.96 -0.89
C PHE A 183 -7.17 8.78 -1.75
N GLY A 184 -8.37 8.85 -2.30
CA GLY A 184 -9.00 7.79 -3.09
C GLY A 184 -10.06 8.36 -4.00
#